data_AF-A0A176WDL7-F1
#
_entry.id   AF-A0A176WDL7-F1
#
_cell.length_a   1.000
_cell.length_b   1.000
_cell.length_c   1.000
_cell.angle_alpha   90.00
_cell.angle_beta   90.00
_cell.angle_gamma   90.00
#
_symmetry.space_group_name_H-M   'P 1'
#
loop_
_entity.id
_entity.type
_entity.pdbx_description
1 polymer ?
#
loop_
_entity_poly.entity_id
_entity_poly.type
_entity_poly.pdbx_seq_one_letter_code
_entity_poly.pdbx_strand_id
1 'polypeptide(L)'
;MGSLCGSFCEPTGSQLNGTGWAVQGGRKEGVFSCAEAAENELPLPTFNVSQLIESFAMRGLSKKQMVILSGSHTQLKNDCSQATFNTTLEIFMDTITPGEFDANYYKVLSEHKGLFTSDQSLFDDRRTRNLVKKLKSERRFDHQFGKAMRAMGAVGVRAEGQDRRNCRTVNPW
;
A
#
# COMPACT_ATOMS: atom_id res chain seq x y z
N MET A 1 19.95 -11.17 -40.07
CA MET A 1 18.52 -11.40 -39.77
C MET A 1 18.45 -12.20 -38.49
N GLY A 2 18.28 -11.55 -37.35
CA GLY A 2 18.24 -12.19 -36.04
C GLY A 2 17.17 -11.52 -35.19
N SER A 3 16.02 -12.17 -35.08
CA SER A 3 14.90 -11.79 -34.25
C SER A 3 15.26 -12.02 -32.78
N LEU A 4 15.14 -11.00 -31.93
CA LEU A 4 15.00 -11.14 -30.49
C LEU A 4 13.91 -10.17 -30.00
N CYS A 5 12.71 -10.34 -30.54
CA CYS A 5 11.51 -10.00 -29.80
C CYS A 5 11.30 -11.15 -28.81
N GLY A 6 11.64 -10.96 -27.53
CA GLY A 6 11.56 -12.05 -26.57
C GLY A 6 12.23 -11.79 -25.22
N SER A 7 11.73 -10.80 -24.49
CA SER A 7 11.75 -10.86 -23.03
C SER A 7 10.36 -10.48 -22.54
N PHE A 8 9.46 -11.45 -22.59
CA PHE A 8 8.29 -11.46 -21.70
C PHE A 8 8.85 -11.17 -20.30
N CYS A 9 8.38 -10.12 -19.60
CA CYS A 9 8.66 -9.99 -18.17
C CYS A 9 8.12 -11.24 -17.49
N GLU A 10 9.01 -12.19 -17.16
CA GLU A 10 8.68 -13.24 -16.20
C GLU A 10 8.14 -12.56 -14.94
N PRO A 11 7.08 -13.11 -14.31
CA PRO A 11 6.55 -12.54 -13.09
C PRO A 11 7.63 -12.63 -12.01
N THR A 12 8.33 -11.52 -11.77
CA THR A 12 9.28 -11.42 -10.66
C THR A 12 8.47 -11.59 -9.38
N GLY A 13 8.74 -12.67 -8.64
CA GLY A 13 8.08 -12.93 -7.37
C GLY A 13 8.54 -11.92 -6.34
N SER A 14 7.64 -11.14 -5.76
CA SER A 14 7.93 -10.39 -4.54
C SER A 14 7.82 -11.33 -3.35
N GLN A 15 8.76 -11.27 -2.41
CA GLN A 15 8.79 -12.10 -1.22
C GLN A 15 8.65 -11.24 0.04
N LEU A 16 7.78 -11.66 0.96
CA LEU A 16 7.71 -11.16 2.34
C LEU A 16 7.80 -12.34 3.28
N ASN A 17 8.81 -12.35 4.15
CA ASN A 17 9.01 -13.39 5.17
C ASN A 17 8.92 -14.83 4.60
N GLY A 18 9.46 -15.05 3.40
CA GLY A 18 9.43 -16.34 2.70
C GLY A 18 8.11 -16.68 1.98
N THR A 19 7.08 -15.84 2.10
CA THR A 19 5.86 -15.94 1.28
C THR A 19 6.01 -15.10 0.01
N GLY A 20 6.03 -15.78 -1.13
CA GLY A 20 6.09 -15.13 -2.44
C GLY A 20 4.71 -14.86 -3.03
N TRP A 21 4.55 -13.76 -3.77
CA TRP A 21 3.46 -13.63 -4.74
C TRP A 21 3.98 -13.21 -6.11
N ALA A 22 3.33 -13.75 -7.15
CA ALA A 22 3.62 -13.37 -8.53
C ALA A 22 3.20 -11.92 -8.78
N VAL A 23 4.13 -11.09 -9.22
CA VAL A 23 3.83 -9.75 -9.71
C VAL A 23 3.48 -9.83 -11.18
N GLN A 24 2.31 -9.32 -11.55
CA GLN A 24 1.93 -9.21 -12.95
C GLN A 24 2.76 -8.11 -13.62
N GLY A 25 3.52 -8.47 -14.66
CA GLY A 25 4.22 -7.54 -15.55
C GLY A 25 3.33 -7.01 -16.67
N GLY A 26 3.92 -6.27 -17.60
CA GLY A 26 3.24 -5.82 -18.83
C GLY A 26 2.40 -4.55 -18.72
N ARG A 27 2.51 -3.80 -17.61
CA ARG A 27 1.92 -2.45 -17.52
C ARG A 27 2.74 -1.47 -18.35
N LYS A 28 2.06 -0.65 -19.15
CA LYS A 28 2.69 0.47 -19.86
C LYS A 28 2.69 1.73 -19.00
N GLU A 29 3.64 2.62 -19.26
CA GLU A 29 3.74 3.87 -18.53
C GLU A 29 2.85 4.97 -19.14
N GLY A 30 2.19 5.73 -18.27
CA GLY A 30 1.34 6.85 -18.66
C GLY A 30 2.14 8.03 -19.25
N VAL A 31 1.46 8.85 -20.04
CA VAL A 31 2.03 10.07 -20.66
C VAL A 31 1.56 11.36 -20.00
N PHE A 32 0.71 11.26 -18.97
CA PHE A 32 0.16 12.38 -18.20
C PHE A 32 0.30 12.12 -16.70
N SER A 33 0.51 13.19 -15.93
CA SER A 33 0.50 13.20 -14.46
C SER A 33 -0.30 14.42 -13.99
N CYS A 34 -1.18 14.23 -13.01
CA CYS A 34 -2.09 15.27 -12.53
C CYS A 34 -1.99 15.37 -11.00
N ALA A 35 -1.44 16.48 -10.49
CA ALA A 35 -1.28 16.70 -9.06
C ALA A 35 -2.62 16.81 -8.33
N GLU A 36 -3.57 17.56 -8.90
CA GLU A 36 -4.93 17.69 -8.34
C GLU A 36 -5.66 16.35 -8.27
N ALA A 37 -5.47 15.47 -9.26
CA ALA A 37 -6.02 14.12 -9.20
C ALA A 37 -5.42 13.38 -8.00
N ALA A 38 -4.09 13.40 -7.83
CA ALA A 38 -3.43 12.73 -6.71
C ALA A 38 -3.94 13.22 -5.33
N GLU A 39 -4.12 14.53 -5.16
CA GLU A 39 -4.60 15.11 -3.89
C GLU A 39 -6.04 14.68 -3.56
N ASN A 40 -6.92 14.64 -4.57
CA ASN A 40 -8.31 14.21 -4.37
C ASN A 40 -8.46 12.68 -4.25
N GLU A 41 -7.45 11.95 -4.69
CA GLU A 41 -7.47 10.51 -4.80
C GLU A 41 -6.90 9.78 -3.57
N LEU A 42 -5.93 10.38 -2.88
CA LEU A 42 -5.26 9.75 -1.76
C LEU A 42 -6.06 9.89 -0.44
N PRO A 43 -6.18 8.82 0.35
CA PRO A 43 -6.85 8.91 1.66
C PRO A 43 -5.99 9.73 2.64
N LEU A 44 -6.64 10.64 3.37
CA LEU A 44 -5.97 11.43 4.42
C LEU A 44 -5.80 10.61 5.71
N PRO A 45 -4.76 10.88 6.52
CA PRO A 45 -4.51 10.16 7.78
C PRO A 45 -5.58 10.42 8.85
N THR A 46 -6.42 11.45 8.65
CA THR A 46 -7.54 11.83 9.52
C THR A 46 -8.87 11.16 9.15
N PHE A 47 -8.93 10.40 8.06
CA PHE A 47 -10.17 9.74 7.63
C PHE A 47 -10.65 8.69 8.64
N ASN A 48 -11.97 8.62 8.79
CA ASN A 48 -12.62 7.54 9.55
C ASN A 48 -12.78 6.28 8.69
N VAL A 49 -13.15 5.16 9.32
CA VAL A 49 -13.28 3.86 8.62
C VAL A 49 -14.26 3.89 7.46
N SER A 50 -15.36 4.65 7.54
CA SER A 50 -16.32 4.73 6.42
C SER A 50 -15.69 5.44 5.22
N GLN A 51 -14.99 6.55 5.44
CA GLN A 51 -14.29 7.30 4.39
C GLN A 51 -13.15 6.47 3.78
N LEU A 52 -12.42 5.72 4.59
CA LEU A 52 -11.38 4.80 4.09
C LEU A 52 -11.98 3.69 3.24
N ILE A 53 -13.10 3.09 3.67
CA ILE A 53 -13.79 2.06 2.90
C ILE A 53 -14.24 2.61 1.55
N GLU A 54 -14.84 3.81 1.53
CA GLU A 54 -15.30 4.46 0.30
C GLU A 54 -14.13 4.78 -0.64
N SER A 55 -13.05 5.37 -0.13
CA SER A 55 -11.87 5.71 -0.93
C SER A 55 -11.22 4.49 -1.59
N PHE A 56 -11.10 3.37 -0.87
CA PHE A 56 -10.60 2.12 -1.44
C PHE A 56 -11.59 1.48 -2.40
N ALA A 57 -12.90 1.56 -2.11
CA ALA A 57 -13.95 1.00 -2.96
C ALA A 57 -14.02 1.71 -4.32
N MET A 58 -13.81 3.03 -4.37
CA MET A 58 -13.72 3.77 -5.64
C MET A 58 -12.63 3.23 -6.58
N ARG A 59 -11.61 2.58 -6.03
CA ARG A 59 -10.50 1.96 -6.76
C ARG A 59 -10.67 0.47 -7.00
N GLY A 60 -11.84 -0.09 -6.68
CA GLY A 60 -12.11 -1.52 -6.79
C GLY A 60 -11.44 -2.37 -5.71
N LEU A 61 -10.93 -1.76 -4.63
CA LEU A 61 -10.38 -2.49 -3.50
C LEU A 61 -11.45 -2.71 -2.42
N SER A 62 -11.53 -3.94 -1.95
CA SER A 62 -12.44 -4.31 -0.87
C SER A 62 -11.98 -3.76 0.48
N LYS A 63 -12.93 -3.57 1.41
CA LYS A 63 -12.65 -3.29 2.84
C LYS A 63 -11.60 -4.23 3.43
N LYS A 64 -11.60 -5.50 3.04
CA LYS A 64 -10.62 -6.47 3.52
C LYS A 64 -9.21 -6.11 3.04
N GLN A 65 -9.06 -5.79 1.76
CA GLN A 65 -7.78 -5.36 1.20
C GLN A 65 -7.31 -4.05 1.80
N MET A 66 -8.21 -3.07 2.00
CA MET A 66 -7.90 -1.83 2.72
C MET A 66 -7.22 -2.11 4.07
N VAL A 67 -7.86 -2.90 4.96
CA VAL A 67 -7.29 -3.21 6.29
C VAL A 67 -5.93 -3.91 6.16
N ILE A 68 -5.79 -4.84 5.22
CA ILE A 68 -4.53 -5.58 5.01
C ILE A 68 -3.41 -4.63 4.56
N LEU A 69 -3.72 -3.72 3.64
CA LEU A 69 -2.77 -2.80 3.03
C LEU A 69 -2.30 -1.73 4.02
N SER A 70 -3.15 -1.31 4.97
CA SER A 70 -2.73 -0.44 6.08
C SER A 70 -1.58 -1.03 6.91
N GLY A 71 -1.38 -2.36 6.88
CA GLY A 71 -0.21 -3.00 7.49
C GLY A 71 1.14 -2.60 6.89
N SER A 72 1.19 -1.88 5.76
CA SER A 72 2.45 -1.32 5.22
C SER A 72 2.97 -0.11 6.00
N HIS A 73 2.19 0.40 6.95
CA HIS A 73 2.59 1.48 7.85
C HIS A 73 3.80 1.11 8.74
N THR A 74 4.16 -0.18 8.83
CA THR A 74 5.40 -0.66 9.44
C THR A 74 6.68 -0.08 8.82
N GLN A 75 6.66 0.28 7.53
CA GLN A 75 7.86 0.69 6.77
C GLN A 75 7.87 2.15 6.31
N LEU A 76 6.84 2.93 6.66
CA LEU A 76 6.73 4.33 6.25
C LEU A 76 7.63 5.22 7.11
N LYS A 77 8.80 5.55 6.56
CA LYS A 77 9.62 6.70 6.98
C LYS A 77 9.40 7.87 6.02
N ASN A 78 9.20 9.04 6.63
CA ASN A 78 9.51 10.38 6.10
C ASN A 78 8.60 10.97 5.01
N ASP A 79 7.35 11.32 5.35
CA ASP A 79 6.60 12.36 4.62
C ASP A 79 5.74 13.22 5.58
N CYS A 80 6.30 13.64 6.71
CA CYS A 80 5.68 14.70 7.51
C CYS A 80 5.90 16.05 6.79
N SER A 81 4.82 16.76 6.44
CA SER A 81 4.89 18.13 5.94
C SER A 81 5.56 19.03 6.99
N GLN A 82 6.71 19.59 6.64
CA GLN A 82 7.61 20.35 7.52
C GLN A 82 7.04 21.67 8.08
N ALA A 83 5.75 21.98 7.89
CA ALA A 83 5.25 23.34 8.07
C ALA A 83 4.80 23.71 9.51
N THR A 84 4.57 22.77 10.43
CA THR A 84 3.97 23.15 11.74
C THR A 84 4.41 22.35 12.97
N PHE A 85 5.58 21.69 12.98
CA PHE A 85 6.04 21.02 14.23
C PHE A 85 7.52 21.23 14.50
N ASN A 86 7.79 21.72 15.71
CA ASN A 86 9.12 21.87 16.28
C ASN A 86 9.90 20.54 16.16
N THR A 87 11.13 20.66 15.72
CA THR A 87 12.06 19.64 15.23
C THR A 87 12.21 18.42 16.16
N THR A 88 12.30 17.22 15.57
CA THR A 88 12.88 15.96 16.13
C THR A 88 11.96 14.92 16.83
N LEU A 89 10.79 14.59 16.28
CA LEU A 89 10.07 13.37 16.72
C LEU A 89 9.62 12.54 15.52
N GLU A 90 10.53 11.71 15.00
CA GLU A 90 10.13 10.52 14.22
C GLU A 90 9.50 9.54 15.21
N ILE A 91 8.18 9.36 15.14
CA ILE A 91 7.49 8.29 15.89
C ILE A 91 7.22 7.16 14.91
N PHE A 92 7.75 5.99 15.20
CA PHE A 92 7.49 4.80 14.39
C PHE A 92 6.03 4.38 14.54
N MET A 93 5.38 4.13 13.40
CA MET A 93 4.01 3.61 13.37
C MET A 93 3.91 2.19 13.94
N ASP A 94 5.00 1.42 13.89
CA ASP A 94 5.19 0.24 14.72
C ASP A 94 6.15 0.55 15.87
N THR A 95 5.61 0.66 17.08
CA THR A 95 6.40 0.93 18.29
C THR A 95 7.03 -0.33 18.88
N ILE A 96 6.66 -1.52 18.39
CA ILE A 96 7.18 -2.82 18.87
C ILE A 96 8.43 -3.19 18.05
N THR A 97 8.34 -3.10 16.72
CA THR A 97 9.44 -3.42 15.79
C THR A 97 9.63 -2.33 14.72
N PRO A 98 10.17 -1.16 15.10
CA PRO A 98 10.49 -0.08 14.17
C PRO A 98 11.25 -0.52 12.92
N GLY A 99 10.66 -0.30 11.73
CA GLY A 99 11.32 -0.55 10.44
C GLY A 99 11.26 -1.99 9.94
N GLU A 100 10.69 -2.91 10.72
CA GLU A 100 10.45 -4.29 10.31
C GLU A 100 9.05 -4.44 9.73
N PHE A 101 8.93 -5.12 8.59
CA PHE A 101 7.64 -5.42 7.98
C PHE A 101 7.06 -6.70 8.60
N ASP A 102 6.19 -6.55 9.59
CA ASP A 102 5.59 -7.69 10.29
C ASP A 102 4.15 -7.43 10.79
N ALA A 103 3.55 -8.41 11.45
CA ALA A 103 2.19 -8.30 11.99
C ALA A 103 2.08 -7.51 13.31
N ASN A 104 3.18 -6.96 13.86
CA ASN A 104 3.17 -6.22 15.12
C ASN A 104 2.35 -4.93 15.03
N TYR A 105 2.27 -4.30 13.86
CA TYR A 105 1.30 -3.23 13.58
C TYR A 105 -0.11 -3.57 14.10
N TYR A 106 -0.66 -4.75 13.77
CA TYR A 106 -1.99 -5.14 14.24
C TYR A 106 -2.05 -5.49 15.73
N LYS A 107 -0.90 -5.83 16.35
CA LYS A 107 -0.80 -6.02 17.80
C LYS A 107 -0.89 -4.68 18.50
N VAL A 108 -0.18 -3.66 18.02
CA VAL A 108 -0.23 -2.27 18.51
C VAL A 108 -1.66 -1.73 18.48
N LEU A 109 -2.38 -1.92 17.36
CA LEU A 109 -3.79 -1.47 17.27
C LEU A 109 -4.70 -2.15 18.30
N SER A 110 -4.45 -3.43 18.60
CA SER A 110 -5.23 -4.18 19.59
C SER A 110 -4.96 -3.77 21.03
N GLU A 111 -3.87 -3.03 21.27
CA GLU A 111 -3.52 -2.43 22.56
C GLU A 111 -3.99 -0.97 22.68
N HIS A 112 -4.75 -0.47 21.69
CA HIS A 112 -5.17 0.94 21.60
C HIS A 112 -4.00 1.92 21.52
N LYS A 113 -2.91 1.53 20.86
CA LYS A 113 -1.68 2.31 20.70
C LYS A 113 -1.38 2.74 19.26
N GLY A 114 -2.37 2.68 18.36
CA GLY A 114 -2.20 3.14 16.99
C GLY A 114 -1.83 4.63 16.94
N LEU A 115 -0.83 4.99 16.11
CA LEU A 115 -0.32 6.36 16.03
C LEU A 115 -1.32 7.31 15.37
N PHE A 116 -1.92 6.90 14.24
CA PHE A 116 -2.91 7.70 13.52
C PHE A 116 -4.34 7.31 13.91
N THR A 117 -5.24 8.29 13.89
CA THR A 117 -6.68 8.06 14.08
C THR A 117 -7.22 7.05 13.06
N SER A 118 -6.78 7.16 11.81
CA SER A 118 -7.14 6.20 10.75
C SER A 118 -6.73 4.77 11.10
N ASP A 119 -5.52 4.57 11.63
CA ASP A 119 -5.03 3.26 12.06
C ASP A 119 -5.82 2.70 13.24
N GLN A 120 -5.96 3.48 14.32
CA GLN A 120 -6.64 3.02 15.52
C GLN A 120 -8.12 2.71 15.25
N SER A 121 -8.74 3.47 14.34
CA SER A 121 -10.12 3.25 13.92
C SER A 121 -10.35 1.86 13.30
N LEU A 122 -9.33 1.23 12.70
CA LEU A 122 -9.43 -0.12 12.14
C LEU A 122 -9.74 -1.18 13.22
N PHE A 123 -9.23 -1.00 14.43
CA PHE A 123 -9.55 -1.90 15.55
C PHE A 123 -10.80 -1.46 16.30
N ASP A 124 -11.09 -0.16 16.35
CA ASP A 124 -12.24 0.38 17.09
C ASP A 124 -13.57 0.15 16.36
N ASP A 125 -13.57 0.07 15.03
CA ASP A 125 -14.75 -0.21 14.23
C ASP A 125 -15.10 -1.71 14.22
N ARG A 126 -16.34 -2.04 14.57
CA ARG A 126 -16.87 -3.42 14.62
C ARG A 126 -16.75 -4.15 13.27
N ARG A 127 -16.79 -3.42 12.15
CA ARG A 127 -16.75 -3.95 10.77
C ARG A 127 -15.37 -4.48 10.38
N THR A 128 -14.30 -4.02 11.03
CA THR A 128 -12.89 -4.31 10.71
C THR A 128 -12.15 -4.99 11.85
N ARG A 129 -12.58 -4.79 13.11
CA ARG A 129 -12.00 -5.37 14.33
C ARG A 129 -11.69 -6.87 14.23
N ASN A 130 -12.62 -7.67 13.71
CA ASN A 130 -12.43 -9.12 13.58
C ASN A 130 -11.35 -9.50 12.57
N LEU A 131 -11.12 -8.65 11.56
CA LEU A 131 -10.05 -8.84 10.59
C LEU A 131 -8.70 -8.46 11.20
N VAL A 132 -8.61 -7.32 11.91
CA VAL A 132 -7.41 -6.92 12.66
C VAL A 132 -6.95 -8.01 13.61
N LYS A 133 -7.87 -8.60 14.39
CA LYS A 133 -7.56 -9.73 15.29
C LYS A 133 -6.96 -10.94 14.57
N LYS A 134 -7.39 -11.22 13.33
CA LYS A 134 -6.86 -12.33 12.52
C LYS A 134 -5.49 -12.02 11.93
N LEU A 135 -5.21 -10.76 11.65
CA LEU A 135 -3.95 -10.30 11.03
C LEU A 135 -2.80 -10.19 12.03
N LYS A 136 -3.05 -10.29 13.35
CA LYS A 136 -2.01 -10.46 14.38
C LYS A 136 -1.11 -11.69 14.19
N SER A 137 -1.51 -12.63 13.34
CA SER A 137 -0.73 -13.81 12.98
C SER A 137 0.13 -13.51 11.76
N GLU A 138 1.46 -13.55 11.94
CA GLU A 138 2.47 -13.29 10.90
C GLU A 138 2.15 -14.01 9.58
N ARG A 139 2.06 -15.34 9.64
CA ARG A 139 1.73 -16.18 8.48
C ARG A 139 0.43 -15.76 7.77
N ARG A 140 -0.57 -15.29 8.52
CA ARG A 140 -1.83 -14.82 7.92
C ARG A 140 -1.65 -13.44 7.30
N PHE A 141 -0.95 -12.55 7.99
CA PHE A 141 -0.63 -11.23 7.48
C PHE A 141 0.14 -11.33 6.17
N ASP A 142 1.30 -11.99 6.14
CA ASP A 142 2.15 -12.11 4.96
C ASP A 142 1.38 -12.63 3.73
N HIS A 143 0.66 -13.75 3.93
CA HIS A 143 -0.13 -14.38 2.87
C HIS A 143 -1.27 -13.50 2.36
N GLN A 144 -1.95 -12.78 3.26
CA GLN A 144 -3.03 -11.87 2.85
C GLN A 144 -2.47 -10.60 2.22
N PHE A 145 -1.33 -10.10 2.69
CA PHE A 145 -0.69 -8.91 2.18
C PHE A 145 -0.27 -9.09 0.72
N GLY A 146 0.39 -10.19 0.37
CA GLY A 146 0.71 -10.48 -1.02
C GLY A 146 -0.51 -10.61 -1.94
N LYS A 147 -1.65 -11.06 -1.43
CA LYS A 147 -2.93 -11.06 -2.19
C LYS A 147 -3.46 -9.65 -2.38
N ALA A 148 -3.37 -8.80 -1.36
CA ALA A 148 -3.83 -7.43 -1.43
C ALA A 148 -2.94 -6.58 -2.34
N MET A 149 -1.62 -6.76 -2.30
CA MET A 149 -0.66 -6.09 -3.19
C MET A 149 -0.87 -6.46 -4.65
N ARG A 150 -1.19 -7.73 -4.97
CA ARG A 150 -1.57 -8.10 -6.34
C ARG A 150 -2.81 -7.38 -6.83
N ALA A 151 -3.82 -7.25 -5.98
CA ALA A 151 -5.04 -6.53 -6.34
C ALA A 151 -4.78 -5.02 -6.49
N MET A 152 -4.01 -4.43 -5.59
CA MET A 152 -3.58 -3.02 -5.71
C MET A 152 -2.78 -2.80 -7.00
N GLY A 153 -1.86 -3.68 -7.35
CA GLY A 153 -1.09 -3.61 -8.59
C GLY A 153 -1.91 -3.83 -9.87
N ALA A 154 -3.18 -4.20 -9.76
CA ALA A 154 -4.13 -4.30 -10.87
C ALA A 154 -5.06 -3.07 -10.97
N VAL A 155 -5.04 -2.16 -9.98
CA VAL A 155 -5.83 -0.92 -10.00
C VAL A 155 -5.30 0.00 -11.10
N GLY A 156 -6.21 0.52 -11.93
CA GLY A 156 -5.90 1.57 -12.91
C GLY A 156 -4.95 1.15 -14.03
N VAL A 157 -4.69 -0.15 -14.22
CA VAL A 157 -3.79 -0.64 -15.26
C VAL A 157 -4.33 -0.24 -16.64
N ARG A 158 -3.51 0.48 -17.40
CA ARG A 158 -3.78 0.85 -18.79
C ARG A 158 -3.00 -0.06 -19.74
N ALA A 159 -3.67 -0.54 -20.77
CA ALA A 159 -3.03 -1.24 -21.89
C ALA A 159 -2.37 -0.27 -22.90
N GLU A 160 -2.73 1.01 -22.80
CA GLU A 160 -2.24 2.11 -23.63
C GLU A 160 -1.18 2.92 -22.89
N GLY A 161 -0.15 3.36 -23.60
CA GLY A 161 1.01 4.04 -23.04
C GLY A 161 2.30 3.63 -23.76
N GLN A 162 3.44 3.89 -23.11
CA GLN A 162 4.76 3.60 -23.66
C GLN A 162 5.68 2.92 -22.65
N ASP A 163 6.68 2.22 -23.17
CA ASP A 163 7.81 1.76 -22.36
C ASP A 163 8.82 2.92 -22.29
N ARG A 164 8.86 3.62 -21.14
CA ARG A 164 9.73 4.80 -20.98
C ARG A 164 11.18 4.36 -20.86
N ARG A 165 12.07 5.04 -21.59
CA ARG A 165 13.53 4.82 -21.44
C ARG A 165 14.06 5.50 -20.18
N ASN A 166 13.34 6.52 -19.70
CA ASN A 166 13.62 7.25 -18.48
C ASN A 166 12.30 7.51 -17.72
N CYS A 167 12.14 6.94 -16.53
CA CYS A 167 10.91 7.05 -15.72
C CYS A 167 10.56 8.50 -15.32
N ARG A 168 11.51 9.44 -15.41
CA ARG A 168 11.29 10.86 -15.05
C ARG A 168 10.66 11.68 -16.18
N THR A 169 10.65 11.18 -17.41
CA THR A 169 10.29 11.98 -18.59
C THR A 169 9.47 11.15 -19.58
N VAL A 170 8.44 11.74 -20.19
CA VAL A 170 7.69 11.14 -21.30
C VAL A 170 8.63 11.03 -22.51
N ASN A 171 8.66 9.89 -23.22
CA ASN A 171 9.47 9.82 -24.45
C ASN A 171 8.92 10.80 -25.50
N PRO A 172 9.79 11.44 -26.30
CA PRO A 172 9.36 12.24 -27.44
C PRO A 172 8.75 11.35 -28.54
N TRP A 173 7.83 11.94 -29.32
CA TRP A 173 7.18 11.33 -30.48
C TRP A 173 8.09 11.30 -31.70
#